data_AF-A0A023AXR2-F1
#
_entry.id   AF-A0A023AXR2-F1
#
_cell.length_a   1.000
_cell.length_b   1.000
_cell.length_c   1.000
_cell.angle_alpha   90.00
_cell.angle_beta   90.00
_cell.angle_gamma   90.00
#
_symmetry.space_group_name_H-M   'P 1'
#
loop_
_entity.id
_entity.type
_entity.pdbx_description
1 polymer ?
#
loop_
_entity_poly.entity_id
_entity_poly.type
_entity_poly.pdbx_seq_one_letter_code
_entity_poly.pdbx_strand_id
1 'polypeptide(L)'
;MRCLSAEASVEKSVLLASAILTCDVNGRPVDMVKAFKSLEPWDTVSTVMVYGFNLLDQVPDLVVGLPGVEHVDLSTEELKELHEEIRTNTQLRGGILKTESECLHAIAQVCQRHPTTCGASAEIGQAISKWVEGIRTLGKTGCCTYPETDATKIEDLEFMLIALFRFLGKDVHTHVTVPSLQQCNPNAAIPGAWECARFDLDARVYAPTMTKIYATALSQIEYDERMGKLAVPIKPDHHYTFC
;
A
#
# COMPACT_ATOMS: atom_id res chain seq x y z
N MET A 1 19.71 -23.77 41.22
CA MET A 1 19.71 -22.48 40.50
C MET A 1 18.81 -22.64 39.28
N ARG A 2 17.60 -22.07 39.33
CA ARG A 2 16.68 -21.99 38.19
C ARG A 2 16.72 -20.54 37.72
N CYS A 3 17.26 -20.28 36.52
CA CYS A 3 17.15 -19.00 35.87
C CYS A 3 15.79 -18.94 35.17
N LEU A 4 14.89 -18.12 35.70
CA LEU A 4 13.68 -17.70 35.00
C LEU A 4 14.10 -16.53 34.09
N SER A 5 14.17 -16.76 32.79
CA SER A 5 14.23 -15.68 31.80
C SER A 5 12.81 -15.12 31.67
N ALA A 6 12.60 -13.92 32.22
CA ALA A 6 11.40 -13.15 31.95
C ALA A 6 11.46 -12.66 30.50
N GLU A 7 10.60 -13.22 29.65
CA GLU A 7 10.26 -12.62 28.37
C GLU A 7 9.56 -11.29 28.66
N ALA A 8 10.26 -10.20 28.37
CA ALA A 8 9.67 -8.87 28.37
C ALA A 8 8.69 -8.82 27.20
N SER A 9 7.40 -8.94 27.52
CA SER A 9 6.28 -8.57 26.66
C SER A 9 6.50 -7.13 26.21
N VAL A 10 6.86 -6.94 24.94
CA VAL A 10 6.93 -5.62 24.32
C VAL A 10 5.57 -4.96 24.51
N GLU A 11 5.59 -3.81 25.19
CA GLU A 11 4.41 -2.99 25.44
C GLU A 11 3.69 -2.73 24.12
N LYS A 12 2.38 -3.00 24.10
CA LYS A 12 1.46 -2.52 23.07
C LYS A 12 1.64 -1.00 22.99
N SER A 13 2.41 -0.57 22.01
CA SER A 13 2.55 0.82 21.61
C SER A 13 1.16 1.41 21.40
N VAL A 14 1.00 2.65 21.85
CA VAL A 14 -0.13 3.56 21.66
C VAL A 14 -0.92 3.20 20.40
N LEU A 15 -2.20 2.83 20.57
CA LEU A 15 -3.16 2.58 19.50
C LEU A 15 -3.08 3.73 18.49
N LEU A 16 -2.50 3.50 17.31
CA LEU A 16 -2.55 4.43 16.20
C LEU A 16 -3.99 4.38 15.69
N ALA A 17 -4.71 5.49 15.81
CA ALA A 17 -6.04 5.63 15.21
C ALA A 17 -5.95 5.83 13.68
N SER A 18 -4.96 5.24 13.00
CA SER A 18 -4.64 5.49 11.60
C SER A 18 -3.91 4.29 10.98
N ALA A 19 -4.23 3.97 9.73
CA ALA A 19 -3.44 3.02 8.96
C ALA A 19 -2.09 3.62 8.55
N ILE A 20 -1.06 2.78 8.50
CA ILE A 20 0.23 3.08 7.89
C ILE A 20 0.33 2.33 6.58
N LEU A 21 0.60 3.04 5.49
CA LEU A 21 0.84 2.43 4.19
C LEU A 21 2.23 2.83 3.71
N THR A 22 3.12 1.85 3.53
CA THR A 22 4.53 2.14 3.25
C THR A 22 4.78 2.42 1.77
N CYS A 23 5.45 3.53 1.46
CA CYS A 23 6.26 3.69 0.26
C CYS A 23 7.72 3.96 0.64
N ASP A 24 8.59 4.06 -0.38
CA ASP A 24 9.96 4.48 -0.20
C ASP A 24 10.24 5.72 -1.07
N VAL A 25 10.80 6.77 -0.47
CA VAL A 25 11.20 8.00 -1.15
C VAL A 25 12.71 8.14 -1.00
N ASN A 26 13.43 7.98 -2.11
CA ASN A 26 14.89 8.02 -2.17
C ASN A 26 15.56 7.06 -1.17
N GLY A 27 15.02 5.85 -1.03
CA GLY A 27 15.57 4.82 -0.15
C GLY A 27 15.10 4.89 1.30
N ARG A 28 14.24 5.86 1.65
CA ARG A 28 13.68 6.04 3.00
C ARG A 28 12.22 5.58 3.05
N PRO A 29 11.83 4.73 4.02
CA PRO A 29 10.44 4.36 4.21
C PRO A 29 9.61 5.57 4.66
N VAL A 30 8.48 5.81 4.01
CA VAL A 30 7.57 6.93 4.26
C VAL A 30 6.15 6.39 4.39
N ASP A 31 5.40 6.93 5.36
CA ASP A 31 3.97 6.66 5.48
C ASP A 31 3.19 7.48 4.43
N MET A 32 2.62 6.77 3.46
CA MET A 32 1.78 7.32 2.40
C MET A 32 0.55 8.04 2.96
N VAL A 33 -0.05 7.54 4.05
CA VAL A 33 -1.25 8.15 4.63
C VAL A 33 -0.93 9.56 5.12
N LYS A 34 0.13 9.71 5.93
CA LYS A 34 0.61 11.02 6.36
C LYS A 34 1.08 11.91 5.20
N ALA A 35 1.84 11.36 4.25
CA ALA A 35 2.42 12.14 3.16
C ALA A 35 1.38 12.68 2.17
N PHE A 36 0.28 11.94 1.93
CA PHE A 36 -0.68 12.28 0.86
C PHE A 36 -2.02 12.82 1.35
N LYS A 37 -2.36 12.70 2.64
CA LYS A 37 -3.57 13.35 3.16
C LYS A 37 -3.54 14.88 3.07
N SER A 38 -2.34 15.47 3.02
CA SER A 38 -2.12 16.92 2.86
C SER A 38 -1.90 17.37 1.41
N LEU A 39 -2.01 16.47 0.43
CA LEU A 39 -1.89 16.81 -0.97
C LEU A 39 -3.04 17.73 -1.39
N GLU A 40 -2.74 18.86 -2.04
CA GLU A 40 -3.77 19.74 -2.60
C GLU A 40 -4.32 19.12 -3.90
N PRO A 41 -5.63 18.82 -3.99
CA PRO A 41 -6.20 18.27 -5.22
C PRO A 41 -6.14 19.26 -6.39
N TRP A 42 -5.93 18.76 -7.61
CA TRP A 42 -5.92 19.56 -8.84
C TRP A 42 -6.85 19.05 -9.94
N ASP A 43 -7.41 17.86 -9.78
CA ASP A 43 -8.34 17.22 -10.68
C ASP A 43 -9.24 16.24 -9.90
N THR A 44 -10.17 15.59 -10.60
CA THR A 44 -11.07 14.60 -9.98
C THR A 44 -10.30 13.42 -9.39
N VAL A 45 -9.27 12.92 -10.09
CA VAL A 45 -8.49 11.75 -9.65
C VAL A 45 -7.74 12.04 -8.35
N SER A 46 -7.05 13.18 -8.26
CA SER A 46 -6.36 13.63 -7.05
C SER A 46 -7.34 13.92 -5.92
N THR A 47 -8.55 14.41 -6.20
CA THR A 47 -9.60 14.58 -5.17
C THR A 47 -9.99 13.23 -4.56
N VAL A 48 -10.19 12.20 -5.40
CA VAL A 48 -10.52 10.86 -4.91
C VAL A 48 -9.36 10.24 -4.14
N MET A 49 -8.12 10.38 -4.63
CA MET A 49 -6.93 9.90 -3.95
C MET A 49 -6.74 10.56 -2.57
N VAL A 50 -6.89 11.89 -2.46
CA VAL A 50 -6.82 12.58 -1.16
C VAL A 50 -7.94 12.13 -0.23
N TYR A 51 -9.14 11.92 -0.77
CA TYR A 51 -10.25 11.43 0.04
C TYR A 51 -10.00 10.01 0.57
N GLY A 52 -9.38 9.12 -0.22
CA GLY A 52 -9.05 7.76 0.22
C GLY A 52 -8.00 7.75 1.33
N PHE A 53 -6.93 8.54 1.22
CA PHE A 53 -5.93 8.68 2.29
C PHE A 53 -6.53 9.25 3.58
N ASN A 54 -7.46 10.21 3.48
CA ASN A 54 -8.20 10.70 4.64
C ASN A 54 -9.08 9.62 5.29
N LEU A 55 -9.60 8.66 4.51
CA LEU A 55 -10.32 7.51 5.07
C LEU A 55 -9.38 6.53 5.76
N LEU A 56 -8.20 6.26 5.19
CA LEU A 56 -7.16 5.44 5.81
C LEU A 56 -6.64 6.05 7.13
N ASP A 57 -6.62 7.38 7.24
CA ASP A 57 -6.24 8.07 8.49
C ASP A 57 -7.27 7.92 9.62
N GLN A 58 -8.43 7.32 9.35
CA GLN A 58 -9.55 7.17 10.29
C GLN A 58 -9.89 5.71 10.62
N VAL A 59 -9.18 4.74 10.02
CA VAL A 59 -9.40 3.32 10.34
C VAL A 59 -8.55 2.90 11.55
N PRO A 60 -8.92 1.81 12.24
CA PRO A 60 -8.09 1.24 13.30
C PRO A 60 -6.68 0.87 12.81
N ASP A 61 -5.77 0.76 13.76
CA ASP A 61 -4.40 0.25 13.61
C ASP A 61 -4.26 -0.81 12.51
N LEU A 62 -3.63 -0.43 11.41
CA LEU A 62 -3.32 -1.33 10.29
C LEU A 62 -1.99 -0.91 9.69
N VAL A 63 -1.03 -1.82 9.60
CA VAL A 63 0.25 -1.56 8.94
C VAL A 63 0.35 -2.38 7.67
N VAL A 64 0.55 -1.70 6.55
CA VAL A 64 0.61 -2.29 5.22
C VAL A 64 1.95 -1.99 4.57
N GLY A 65 2.65 -3.04 4.14
CA GLY A 65 3.99 -2.94 3.55
C GLY A 65 5.08 -3.41 4.50
N LEU A 66 5.80 -2.50 5.13
CA LEU A 66 6.93 -2.80 6.05
C LEU A 66 6.51 -2.68 7.52
N PRO A 67 6.01 -3.75 8.17
CA PRO A 67 5.70 -3.72 9.60
C PRO A 67 6.98 -3.60 10.45
N GLY A 68 6.90 -2.83 11.53
CA GLY A 68 8.00 -2.68 12.50
C GLY A 68 9.15 -1.78 12.04
N VAL A 69 8.99 -1.06 10.93
CA VAL A 69 9.95 -0.06 10.44
C VAL A 69 9.52 1.34 10.87
N GLU A 70 10.48 2.17 11.25
CA GLU A 70 10.24 3.59 11.50
C GLU A 70 10.08 4.33 10.18
N HIS A 71 8.89 4.92 9.94
CA HIS A 71 8.64 5.77 8.78
C HIS A 71 9.17 7.18 9.04
N VAL A 72 9.91 7.71 8.05
CA VAL A 72 10.48 9.04 8.12
C VAL A 72 9.43 10.09 7.79
N ASP A 73 9.40 11.14 8.62
CA ASP A 73 8.67 12.36 8.33
C ASP A 73 9.44 13.21 7.31
N LEU A 74 8.85 13.39 6.13
CA LEU A 74 9.38 14.27 5.10
C LEU A 74 9.24 15.74 5.53
N SER A 75 10.25 16.56 5.20
CA SER A 75 10.17 18.02 5.39
C SER A 75 9.08 18.63 4.52
N THR A 76 8.69 19.88 4.79
CA THR A 76 7.72 20.60 3.96
C THR A 76 8.17 20.72 2.51
N GLU A 77 9.48 20.93 2.28
CA GLU A 77 10.08 21.01 0.95
C GLU A 77 10.05 19.64 0.26
N GLU A 78 10.42 18.57 0.95
CA GLU A 78 10.40 17.21 0.41
C GLU A 78 8.96 16.75 0.06
N LEU A 79 7.98 17.10 0.89
CA LEU A 79 6.57 16.85 0.59
C LEU A 79 6.11 17.60 -0.66
N LYS A 80 6.49 18.88 -0.78
CA LYS A 80 6.15 19.70 -1.95
C LYS A 80 6.73 19.11 -3.24
N GLU A 81 7.99 18.66 -3.20
CA GLU A 81 8.65 17.99 -4.33
C GLU A 81 7.95 16.67 -4.70
N LEU A 82 7.64 15.84 -3.70
CA LEU A 82 6.90 14.60 -3.89
C LEU A 82 5.51 14.84 -4.51
N HIS A 83 4.80 15.86 -4.04
CA HIS A 83 3.47 16.24 -4.54
C HIS A 83 3.54 16.71 -6.00
N GLU A 84 4.56 17.50 -6.37
CA GLU A 84 4.78 17.93 -7.76
C GLU A 84 5.19 16.76 -8.67
N GLU A 85 5.99 15.82 -8.16
CA GLU A 85 6.33 14.60 -8.90
C GLU A 85 5.07 13.79 -9.21
N ILE A 86 4.17 13.59 -8.24
CA ILE A 86 2.89 12.89 -8.46
C ILE A 86 1.99 13.62 -9.46
N ARG A 87 1.99 14.95 -9.41
CA ARG A 87 1.21 15.77 -10.35
C ARG A 87 1.66 15.56 -11.79
N THR A 88 2.97 15.43 -12.01
CA THR A 88 3.56 15.36 -13.35
C THR A 88 3.82 13.93 -13.84
N ASN A 89 3.98 12.97 -12.93
CA ASN A 89 4.26 11.57 -13.20
C ASN A 89 2.99 10.72 -13.07
N THR A 90 2.26 10.60 -14.18
CA THR A 90 1.00 9.85 -14.23
C THR A 90 1.17 8.37 -13.89
N GLN A 91 2.35 7.79 -14.12
CA GLN A 91 2.63 6.40 -13.75
C GLN A 91 2.77 6.25 -12.24
N LEU A 92 3.52 7.14 -11.57
CA LEU A 92 3.63 7.17 -10.11
C LEU A 92 2.26 7.37 -9.47
N ARG A 93 1.49 8.35 -9.96
CA ARG A 93 0.12 8.59 -9.51
C ARG A 93 -0.75 7.34 -9.63
N GLY A 94 -0.67 6.65 -10.76
CA GLY A 94 -1.38 5.38 -10.96
C GLY A 94 -0.92 4.27 -10.02
N GLY A 95 0.38 4.20 -9.69
CA GLY A 95 0.94 3.28 -8.71
C GLY A 95 0.40 3.54 -7.30
N ILE A 96 0.45 4.79 -6.84
CA ILE A 96 -0.05 5.22 -5.53
C ILE A 96 -1.55 4.89 -5.39
N LEU A 97 -2.36 5.28 -6.39
CA LEU A 97 -3.79 5.03 -6.39
C LEU A 97 -4.12 3.52 -6.40
N LYS A 98 -3.30 2.71 -7.08
CA LYS A 98 -3.45 1.25 -7.07
C LYS A 98 -3.24 0.70 -5.66
N THR A 99 -2.14 1.06 -5.01
CA THR A 99 -1.80 0.60 -3.66
C THR A 99 -2.85 1.02 -2.64
N GLU A 100 -3.31 2.26 -2.73
CA GLU A 100 -4.43 2.77 -1.93
C GLU A 100 -5.70 1.94 -2.17
N SER A 101 -6.01 1.63 -3.43
CA SER A 101 -7.16 0.81 -3.79
C SER A 101 -7.07 -0.62 -3.25
N GLU A 102 -5.89 -1.25 -3.33
CA GLU A 102 -5.62 -2.59 -2.76
C GLU A 102 -5.94 -2.62 -1.26
N CYS A 103 -5.55 -1.57 -0.52
CA CYS A 103 -5.83 -1.44 0.91
C CYS A 103 -7.32 -1.18 1.19
N LEU A 104 -7.91 -0.16 0.58
CA LEU A 104 -9.30 0.25 0.83
C LEU A 104 -10.31 -0.82 0.40
N HIS A 105 -10.02 -1.59 -0.65
CA HIS A 105 -10.86 -2.73 -1.03
C HIS A 105 -10.87 -3.82 0.03
N ALA A 106 -9.72 -4.15 0.62
CA ALA A 106 -9.65 -5.14 1.69
C ALA A 106 -10.45 -4.68 2.92
N ILE A 107 -10.28 -3.41 3.32
CA ILE A 107 -11.02 -2.80 4.43
C ILE A 107 -12.53 -2.80 4.15
N ALA A 108 -12.95 -2.43 2.94
CA ALA A 108 -14.36 -2.43 2.55
C ALA A 108 -15.00 -3.81 2.74
N GLN A 109 -14.29 -4.89 2.37
CA GLN A 109 -14.79 -6.25 2.55
C GLN A 109 -15.03 -6.59 4.03
N VAL A 110 -14.09 -6.24 4.90
CA VAL A 110 -14.22 -6.48 6.35
C VAL A 110 -15.38 -5.65 6.92
N CYS A 111 -15.48 -4.37 6.59
CA CYS A 111 -16.59 -3.50 7.01
C CYS A 111 -17.95 -4.03 6.57
N GLN A 112 -18.06 -4.58 5.35
CA GLN A 112 -19.31 -5.12 4.82
C GLN A 112 -19.71 -6.44 5.47
N ARG A 113 -18.75 -7.32 5.73
CA ARG A 113 -18.99 -8.65 6.34
C ARG A 113 -19.20 -8.56 7.85
N HIS A 114 -18.52 -7.61 8.49
CA HIS A 114 -18.43 -7.49 9.94
C HIS A 114 -18.72 -6.05 10.43
N PRO A 115 -19.86 -5.44 10.06
CA PRO A 115 -20.12 -4.01 10.29
C PRO A 115 -20.14 -3.59 11.77
N THR A 116 -20.33 -4.53 12.69
CA THR A 116 -20.39 -4.26 14.14
C THR A 116 -19.11 -4.62 14.89
N THR A 117 -18.19 -5.36 14.26
CA THR A 117 -16.97 -5.88 14.92
C THR A 117 -15.68 -5.50 14.20
N CYS A 118 -15.76 -4.90 13.00
CA CYS A 118 -14.59 -4.60 12.17
C CYS A 118 -13.61 -3.57 12.78
N GLY A 119 -14.05 -2.82 13.80
CA GLY A 119 -13.28 -1.79 14.48
C GLY A 119 -13.48 -0.38 13.93
N ALA A 120 -14.00 -0.22 12.71
CA ALA A 120 -14.39 1.08 12.16
C ALA A 120 -15.84 1.47 12.55
N SER A 121 -16.14 2.77 12.54
CA SER A 121 -17.52 3.25 12.65
C SER A 121 -18.33 2.92 11.40
N ALA A 122 -19.66 2.89 11.53
CA ALA A 122 -20.55 2.63 10.39
C ALA A 122 -20.41 3.71 9.29
N GLU A 123 -20.19 4.96 9.68
CA GLU A 123 -19.97 6.08 8.77
C GLU A 123 -18.69 5.88 7.95
N ILE A 124 -17.58 5.50 8.60
CA ILE A 124 -16.31 5.22 7.93
C ILE A 124 -16.44 4.03 6.99
N GLY A 125 -17.05 2.92 7.44
CA GLY A 125 -17.27 1.75 6.59
C GLY A 125 -18.12 2.03 5.34
N GLN A 126 -19.15 2.89 5.47
CA GLN A 126 -19.96 3.35 4.34
C GLN A 126 -19.18 4.27 3.40
N ALA A 127 -18.38 5.20 3.94
CA ALA A 127 -17.56 6.11 3.16
C ALA A 127 -16.51 5.34 2.32
N ILE A 128 -15.84 4.36 2.91
CA ILE A 128 -14.89 3.48 2.22
C ILE A 128 -15.60 2.67 1.12
N SER A 129 -16.79 2.11 1.40
CA SER A 129 -17.56 1.38 0.38
C SER A 129 -17.96 2.26 -0.80
N LYS A 130 -18.36 3.52 -0.55
CA LYS A 130 -18.67 4.50 -1.60
C LYS A 130 -17.42 4.89 -2.40
N TRP A 131 -16.28 5.08 -1.73
CA TRP A 131 -15.01 5.37 -2.39
C TRP A 131 -14.62 4.24 -3.35
N VAL A 132 -14.70 2.99 -2.88
CA VAL A 132 -14.41 1.79 -3.66
C VAL A 132 -15.30 1.69 -4.90
N GLU A 133 -16.60 1.94 -4.77
CA GLU A 133 -17.51 1.97 -5.92
C GLU A 133 -17.18 3.13 -6.86
N GLY A 134 -16.86 4.31 -6.31
CA GLY A 134 -16.42 5.47 -7.10
C GLY A 134 -15.21 5.15 -7.97
N ILE A 135 -14.16 4.55 -7.41
CA ILE A 135 -12.96 4.14 -8.17
C ILE A 135 -13.30 3.11 -9.24
N ARG A 136 -14.17 2.15 -8.94
CA ARG A 136 -14.64 1.16 -9.92
C ARG A 136 -15.37 1.82 -11.10
N THR A 137 -16.09 2.91 -10.87
CA THR A 137 -16.77 3.66 -11.95
C THR A 137 -15.84 4.60 -12.71
N LEU A 138 -14.84 5.19 -12.05
CA LEU A 138 -13.85 6.08 -12.66
C LEU A 138 -12.86 5.33 -13.54
N GLY A 139 -12.46 4.14 -13.11
CA GLY A 139 -11.64 3.25 -13.91
C GLY A 139 -12.51 2.44 -14.87
N LYS A 140 -12.09 2.27 -16.14
CA LYS A 140 -12.47 1.07 -16.94
C LYS A 140 -11.77 -0.19 -16.38
N THR A 141 -11.61 -0.27 -15.08
CA THR A 141 -10.63 -1.14 -14.42
C THR A 141 -11.26 -2.46 -14.08
N GLY A 142 -11.35 -3.33 -15.08
CA GLY A 142 -11.37 -4.78 -14.87
C GLY A 142 -9.99 -5.34 -14.47
N CYS A 143 -9.09 -4.51 -13.92
CA CYS A 143 -7.67 -4.81 -13.77
C CYS A 143 -7.25 -5.25 -12.38
N CYS A 144 -8.05 -4.97 -11.34
CA CYS A 144 -7.73 -5.37 -9.98
C CYS A 144 -8.80 -6.37 -9.51
N THR A 145 -8.39 -7.63 -9.38
CA THR A 145 -9.19 -8.65 -8.71
C THR A 145 -8.73 -8.67 -7.27
N TYR A 146 -9.65 -8.39 -6.36
CA TYR A 146 -9.40 -8.43 -4.92
C TYR A 146 -9.95 -9.76 -4.42
N PRO A 147 -9.10 -10.69 -3.95
CA PRO A 147 -9.59 -11.95 -3.41
C PRO A 147 -10.42 -11.68 -2.16
N GLU A 148 -11.17 -12.68 -1.70
CA GLU A 148 -11.87 -12.58 -0.42
C GLU A 148 -10.88 -12.60 0.75
N THR A 149 -11.25 -11.98 1.87
CA THR A 149 -10.49 -12.05 3.14
C THR A 149 -11.31 -12.72 4.24
N ASP A 150 -10.64 -13.52 5.07
CA ASP A 150 -11.23 -14.15 6.26
C ASP A 150 -11.08 -13.26 7.52
N ALA A 151 -10.45 -12.08 7.39
CA ALA A 151 -10.29 -11.13 8.49
C ALA A 151 -11.65 -10.63 9.00
N THR A 152 -11.83 -10.67 10.33
CA THR A 152 -13.06 -10.19 10.98
C THR A 152 -12.95 -8.76 11.50
N LYS A 153 -11.71 -8.28 11.64
CA LYS A 153 -11.37 -6.91 12.02
C LYS A 153 -10.36 -6.32 11.04
N ILE A 154 -10.33 -4.99 10.96
CA ILE A 154 -9.38 -4.28 10.11
C ILE A 154 -7.95 -4.51 10.59
N GLU A 155 -7.72 -4.54 11.90
CA GLU A 155 -6.40 -4.81 12.52
C GLU A 155 -5.85 -6.22 12.20
N ASP A 156 -6.72 -7.15 11.78
CA ASP A 156 -6.34 -8.52 11.42
C ASP A 156 -6.02 -8.66 9.91
N LEU A 157 -6.12 -7.58 9.13
CA LEU A 157 -5.82 -7.62 7.70
C LEU A 157 -4.32 -7.78 7.46
N GLU A 158 -3.99 -8.76 6.62
CA GLU A 158 -2.62 -9.08 6.26
C GLU A 158 -2.44 -8.95 4.75
N PHE A 159 -1.26 -8.48 4.33
CA PHE A 159 -0.95 -8.21 2.92
C PHE A 159 0.34 -8.91 2.50
N MET A 160 0.26 -9.61 1.38
CA MET A 160 1.42 -10.14 0.67
C MET A 160 1.96 -9.07 -0.27
N LEU A 161 3.27 -8.82 -0.19
CA LEU A 161 3.97 -8.03 -1.20
C LEU A 161 4.09 -8.84 -2.49
N ILE A 162 3.57 -8.31 -3.59
CA ILE A 162 3.67 -8.92 -4.91
C ILE A 162 4.89 -8.41 -5.65
N ALA A 163 5.06 -7.09 -5.66
CA ALA A 163 6.15 -6.41 -6.34
C ALA A 163 6.39 -5.03 -5.76
N LEU A 164 7.60 -4.52 -5.96
CA LEU A 164 7.94 -3.10 -5.79
C LEU A 164 8.08 -2.45 -7.16
N PHE A 165 7.47 -1.28 -7.32
CA PHE A 165 7.59 -0.45 -8.52
C PHE A 165 8.36 0.81 -8.17
N ARG A 166 9.54 1.01 -8.78
CA ARG A 166 10.33 2.23 -8.63
C ARG A 166 10.09 3.15 -9.81
N PHE A 167 9.48 4.30 -9.53
CA PHE A 167 9.25 5.39 -10.47
C PHE A 167 10.39 6.38 -10.36
N LEU A 168 11.01 6.68 -11.49
CA LEU A 168 12.14 7.60 -11.56
C LEU A 168 11.60 9.01 -11.78
N GLY A 169 12.09 9.95 -10.97
CA GLY A 169 11.79 11.37 -11.11
C GLY A 169 12.59 12.00 -12.23
N LYS A 170 12.45 13.32 -12.39
CA LYS A 170 13.22 14.09 -13.39
C LYS A 170 14.72 14.11 -13.07
N ASP A 171 15.08 14.09 -11.80
CA ASP A 171 16.46 13.88 -11.34
C ASP A 171 16.72 12.37 -11.21
N VAL A 172 17.84 11.91 -11.75
CA VAL A 172 18.29 10.50 -11.70
C VAL A 172 18.46 9.98 -10.26
N HIS A 173 18.60 10.87 -9.29
CA HIS A 173 18.70 10.52 -7.87
C HIS A 173 17.37 10.53 -7.14
N THR A 174 16.30 11.04 -7.76
CA THR A 174 14.97 11.06 -7.16
C THR A 174 14.15 9.87 -7.64
N HIS A 175 13.68 9.05 -6.72
CA HIS A 175 12.78 7.97 -7.03
C HIS A 175 11.77 7.72 -5.91
N VAL A 176 10.60 7.26 -6.31
CA VAL A 176 9.57 6.79 -5.38
C VAL A 176 9.33 5.31 -5.68
N THR A 177 9.47 4.46 -4.67
CA THR A 177 9.15 3.04 -4.77
C THR A 177 7.82 2.78 -4.07
N VAL A 178 6.85 2.24 -4.81
CA VAL A 178 5.50 1.96 -4.32
C VAL A 178 5.24 0.45 -4.40
N PRO A 179 4.67 -0.17 -3.36
CA PRO A 179 4.37 -1.60 -3.39
C PRO A 179 3.10 -1.89 -4.19
N SER A 180 3.03 -3.08 -4.77
CA SER A 180 1.77 -3.73 -5.12
C SER A 180 1.56 -4.89 -4.18
N LEU A 181 0.35 -4.93 -3.65
CA LEU A 181 -0.02 -5.74 -2.50
C LEU A 181 -1.25 -6.56 -2.83
N GLN A 182 -1.38 -7.68 -2.14
CA GLN A 182 -2.61 -8.44 -2.15
C GLN A 182 -2.95 -8.89 -0.74
N GLN A 183 -4.18 -8.61 -0.31
CA GLN A 183 -4.71 -9.16 0.93
C GLN A 183 -4.57 -10.70 0.94
N CYS A 184 -4.15 -11.24 2.08
CA CYS A 184 -3.81 -12.64 2.22
C CYS A 184 -4.15 -13.17 3.61
N ASN A 185 -4.00 -14.48 3.80
CA ASN A 185 -4.04 -15.07 5.14
C ASN A 185 -2.73 -14.76 5.88
N PRO A 186 -2.72 -14.61 7.22
CA PRO A 186 -1.52 -14.24 7.97
C PRO A 186 -0.28 -15.10 7.70
N ASN A 187 -0.48 -16.40 7.46
CA ASN A 187 0.61 -17.35 7.18
C ASN A 187 1.19 -17.24 5.76
N ALA A 188 0.55 -16.45 4.88
CA ALA A 188 0.99 -16.29 3.50
C ALA A 188 2.04 -15.17 3.36
N ALA A 189 2.01 -14.14 4.21
CA ALA A 189 2.97 -13.05 4.23
C ALA A 189 4.41 -13.58 4.47
N ILE A 190 5.39 -12.93 3.84
CA ILE A 190 6.78 -13.40 3.82
C ILE A 190 7.67 -12.36 4.48
N PRO A 191 8.31 -12.71 5.62
CA PRO A 191 9.35 -11.87 6.21
C PRO A 191 10.49 -11.66 5.20
N GLY A 192 10.96 -10.42 5.04
CA GLY A 192 12.08 -10.11 4.16
C GLY A 192 11.72 -9.87 2.68
N ALA A 193 10.45 -10.04 2.29
CA ALA A 193 10.02 -9.92 0.90
C ALA A 193 10.32 -8.54 0.29
N TRP A 194 10.20 -7.49 1.10
CA TRP A 194 10.49 -6.13 0.67
C TRP A 194 11.98 -5.93 0.43
N GLU A 195 12.83 -6.39 1.35
CA GLU A 195 14.28 -6.27 1.26
C GLU A 195 14.82 -7.02 0.05
N CYS A 196 14.30 -8.22 -0.23
CA CYS A 196 14.63 -8.98 -1.43
C CYS A 196 14.25 -8.22 -2.71
N ALA A 197 13.00 -7.74 -2.82
CA ALA A 197 12.56 -6.99 -3.99
C ALA A 197 13.34 -5.67 -4.16
N ARG A 198 13.66 -4.99 -3.04
CA ARG A 198 14.45 -3.76 -3.05
C ARG A 198 15.89 -4.02 -3.51
N PHE A 199 16.53 -5.08 -3.02
CA PHE A 199 17.86 -5.49 -3.45
C PHE A 199 17.90 -5.73 -4.97
N ASP A 200 16.89 -6.42 -5.50
CA ASP A 200 16.75 -6.66 -6.94
C ASP A 200 16.52 -5.38 -7.75
N LEU A 201 15.84 -4.38 -7.18
CA LEU A 201 15.70 -3.06 -7.81
C LEU A 201 17.03 -2.31 -7.82
N ASP A 202 17.77 -2.34 -6.72
CA ASP A 202 19.04 -1.64 -6.55
C ASP A 202 20.16 -2.23 -7.45
N ALA A 203 20.08 -3.52 -7.78
CA ALA A 203 21.02 -4.18 -8.68
C ALA A 203 20.79 -3.88 -10.17
N ARG A 204 19.68 -3.23 -10.56
CA ARG A 204 19.35 -2.98 -11.97
C ARG A 204 20.07 -1.75 -12.52
N VAL A 205 20.56 -1.88 -13.75
CA VAL A 205 21.14 -0.75 -14.49
C VAL A 205 20.03 0.06 -15.15
N TYR A 206 20.01 1.36 -14.88
CA TYR A 206 19.03 2.29 -15.42
C TYR A 206 19.37 2.66 -16.87
N ALA A 207 18.45 2.35 -17.80
CA ALA A 207 18.53 2.96 -19.13
C ALA A 207 17.92 4.37 -19.07
N PRO A 208 18.51 5.38 -19.76
CA PRO A 208 18.06 6.78 -19.69
C PRO A 208 16.60 7.03 -20.09
N THR A 209 15.97 6.10 -20.79
CA THR A 209 14.58 6.18 -21.25
C THR A 209 13.59 5.50 -20.31
N MET A 210 14.06 4.81 -19.27
CA MET A 210 13.16 4.15 -18.31
C MET A 210 12.58 5.20 -17.37
N THR A 211 11.27 5.18 -17.22
CA THR A 211 10.53 6.00 -16.24
C THR A 211 10.05 5.17 -15.05
N LYS A 212 10.10 3.84 -15.18
CA LYS A 212 9.67 2.87 -14.17
C LYS A 212 10.43 1.56 -14.31
N ILE A 213 10.79 0.95 -13.18
CA ILE A 213 11.24 -0.43 -13.09
C ILE A 213 10.45 -1.16 -11.99
N TYR A 214 10.47 -2.48 -12.00
CA TYR A 214 9.83 -3.27 -10.95
C TYR A 214 10.64 -4.52 -10.61
N ALA A 215 10.49 -5.01 -9.39
CA ALA A 215 10.96 -6.32 -8.96
C ALA A 215 9.82 -7.04 -8.25
N THR A 216 9.59 -8.30 -8.60
CA THR A 216 8.63 -9.17 -7.91
C THR A 216 9.25 -9.64 -6.60
N ALA A 217 8.45 -9.72 -5.54
CA ALA A 217 8.92 -10.23 -4.26
C ALA A 217 9.11 -11.75 -4.26
N LEU A 218 8.45 -12.45 -5.19
CA LEU A 218 8.41 -13.91 -5.29
C LEU A 218 8.36 -14.36 -6.75
N SER A 219 8.72 -15.62 -6.99
CA SER A 219 8.35 -16.28 -8.24
C SER A 219 6.84 -16.53 -8.30
N GLN A 220 6.29 -16.67 -9.52
CA GLN A 220 4.87 -17.00 -9.72
C GLN A 220 4.48 -18.31 -9.01
N ILE A 221 5.37 -19.32 -9.04
CA ILE A 221 5.12 -20.62 -8.41
C ILE A 221 4.98 -20.48 -6.90
N GLU A 222 5.92 -19.80 -6.24
CA GLU A 222 5.86 -19.57 -4.78
C GLU A 222 4.64 -18.73 -4.38
N TYR A 223 4.30 -17.73 -5.20
CA TYR A 223 3.09 -16.94 -5.00
C TYR A 223 1.82 -17.81 -5.07
N ASP A 224 1.68 -18.64 -6.11
CA ASP A 224 0.51 -19.51 -6.29
C ASP A 224 0.40 -20.55 -5.17
N GLU A 225 1.52 -21.15 -4.75
CA GLU A 225 1.56 -22.11 -3.64
C GLU A 225 1.11 -21.49 -2.31
N ARG A 226 1.55 -20.25 -2.02
CA ARG A 226 1.21 -19.56 -0.77
C ARG A 226 -0.20 -19.01 -0.76
N MET A 227 -0.65 -18.43 -1.87
CA MET A 227 -1.98 -17.83 -1.97
C MET A 227 -3.06 -18.88 -2.21
N GLY A 228 -2.74 -20.03 -2.81
CA GLY A 228 -3.67 -21.10 -3.09
C GLY A 228 -4.89 -20.59 -3.86
N LYS A 229 -6.10 -20.80 -3.31
CA LYS A 229 -7.36 -20.31 -3.92
C LYS A 229 -7.48 -18.78 -3.96
N LEU A 230 -6.68 -18.05 -3.18
CA LEU A 230 -6.65 -16.59 -3.18
C LEU A 230 -5.71 -16.03 -4.26
N ALA A 231 -4.94 -16.89 -4.95
CA ALA A 231 -4.03 -16.45 -5.99
C ALA A 231 -4.79 -15.76 -7.12
N VAL A 232 -4.33 -14.56 -7.47
CA VAL A 232 -4.82 -13.75 -8.57
C VAL A 232 -3.69 -13.69 -9.61
N PRO A 233 -3.97 -13.82 -10.92
CA PRO A 233 -2.93 -13.73 -11.93
C PRO A 233 -2.12 -12.44 -11.79
N ILE A 234 -0.80 -12.56 -11.55
CA ILE A 234 0.10 -11.42 -11.55
C ILE A 234 0.23 -10.94 -13.00
N LYS A 235 -0.21 -9.72 -13.26
CA LYS A 235 -0.10 -9.09 -14.59
C LYS A 235 0.95 -7.97 -14.52
N PRO A 236 2.17 -8.20 -15.02
CA PRO A 236 3.28 -7.26 -14.85
C PRO A 236 3.06 -5.88 -15.51
N ASP A 237 2.25 -5.81 -16.56
CA ASP A 237 2.25 -4.68 -17.52
C ASP A 237 0.93 -3.93 -17.69
N HIS A 238 0.04 -3.92 -16.70
CA HIS A 238 -1.10 -3.02 -16.80
C HIS A 238 -0.67 -1.56 -16.61
N HIS A 239 -0.53 -0.85 -17.72
CA HIS A 239 -0.52 0.62 -17.76
C HIS A 239 -1.86 1.11 -17.20
N TYR A 240 -1.85 1.57 -15.94
CA TYR A 240 -3.01 2.23 -15.34
C TYR A 240 -3.14 3.62 -15.96
N THR A 241 -3.92 3.73 -17.03
CA THR A 241 -4.40 5.03 -17.52
C THR A 241 -5.69 5.38 -16.79
N PHE A 242 -5.57 6.16 -15.71
CA PHE A 242 -6.68 6.94 -15.19
C PHE A 242 -6.77 8.21 -16.04
N CYS A 243 -7.84 8.33 -16.84
CA CYS A 243 -8.10 9.49 -17.69
C CYS A 243 -8.63 10.67 -16.88
#